data_AF-A0A2G2ITI6-F1
#
_entry.id   AF-A0A2G2ITI6-F1
#
_cell.length_a   1.000
_cell.length_b   1.000
_cell.length_c   1.000
_cell.angle_alpha   90.00
_cell.angle_beta   90.00
_cell.angle_gamma   90.00
#
_symmetry.space_group_name_H-M   'P 1'
#
loop_
_entity.id
_entity.type
_entity.pdbx_description
1 polymer ?
#
loop_
_entity_poly.entity_id
_entity_poly.type
_entity_poly.pdbx_seq_one_letter_code
_entity_poly.pdbx_strand_id
1 'polypeptide(L)'
;MIKKITIGMLFVLIQFSVIAKSFYILGPGDKVEIKVFGQKDLTVETLLSNSGQINYPFFGEIKVTGLTVKQVEKLIYKGLKGDYLVNPNVYVHVVEYRPFYIHGEVQKPGGYPYQPGLTVNQAIALAGGLTERASKDKIYLFKEKNKNKQINASLTYKVNAGDTILIKQRFF
;
A
#
# COMPACT_ATOMS: atom_id res chain seq x y z
N MET A 1 -42.65 35.82 43.23
CA MET A 1 -41.73 35.89 42.07
C MET A 1 -40.74 34.72 42.14
N ILE A 2 -40.98 33.65 41.39
CA ILE A 2 -40.14 32.43 41.37
C ILE A 2 -39.28 32.48 40.11
N LYS A 3 -37.95 32.53 40.27
CA LYS A 3 -36.98 32.55 39.18
C LYS A 3 -36.90 31.15 38.55
N LYS A 4 -37.17 31.06 37.24
CA LYS A 4 -36.95 29.87 36.42
C LYS A 4 -35.43 29.70 36.20
N ILE A 5 -34.89 28.55 36.61
CA ILE A 5 -33.52 28.15 36.30
C ILE A 5 -33.58 27.31 35.02
N THR A 6 -33.15 27.89 33.90
CA THR A 6 -33.01 27.20 32.63
C THR A 6 -31.70 26.41 32.66
N ILE A 7 -31.78 25.08 32.81
CA ILE A 7 -30.63 24.19 32.65
C ILE A 7 -30.43 23.96 31.15
N GLY A 8 -29.45 24.64 30.58
CA GLY A 8 -29.00 24.41 29.21
C GLY A 8 -28.26 23.08 29.12
N MET A 9 -28.90 22.08 28.52
CA MET A 9 -28.31 20.77 28.24
C MET A 9 -27.33 20.92 27.06
N LEU A 10 -26.05 21.12 27.38
CA LEU A 10 -24.96 21.19 26.40
C LEU A 10 -24.66 19.79 25.87
N PHE A 11 -25.21 19.45 24.71
CA PHE A 11 -24.90 18.22 23.98
C PHE A 11 -23.52 18.38 23.30
N VAL A 12 -22.47 17.85 23.94
CA VAL A 12 -21.13 17.78 23.34
C VAL A 12 -21.07 16.53 22.46
N LEU A 13 -21.15 16.73 21.14
CA LEU A 13 -20.89 15.69 20.15
C LEU A 13 -19.38 15.44 20.05
N ILE A 14 -18.88 14.42 20.76
CA ILE A 14 -17.50 13.94 20.58
C ILE A 14 -17.44 13.21 19.24
N GLN A 15 -16.86 13.84 18.22
CA GLN A 15 -16.56 13.15 16.97
C GLN A 15 -15.33 12.26 17.14
N PHE A 16 -15.55 10.96 17.32
CA PHE A 16 -14.48 9.97 17.20
C PHE A 16 -14.09 9.83 15.72
N SER A 17 -12.96 10.42 15.35
CA SER A 17 -12.32 10.11 14.08
C SER A 17 -11.77 8.68 14.14
N VAL A 18 -12.42 7.75 13.45
CA VAL A 18 -11.85 6.41 13.25
C VAL A 18 -10.59 6.56 12.40
N ILE A 19 -9.41 6.34 12.98
CA ILE A 19 -8.19 6.16 12.19
C ILE A 19 -8.38 4.90 11.35
N ALA A 20 -8.72 5.08 10.07
CA ALA A 20 -8.76 3.98 9.12
C ALA A 20 -7.32 3.47 8.90
N LYS A 21 -7.01 2.32 9.49
CA LYS A 21 -5.75 1.61 9.22
C LYS A 21 -5.78 1.16 7.75
N SER A 22 -5.03 1.85 6.89
CA SER A 22 -4.91 1.48 5.48
C SER A 22 -4.06 0.21 5.38
N PHE A 23 -4.69 -0.87 4.91
CA PHE A 23 -4.00 -2.13 4.63
C PHE A 23 -3.34 -2.09 3.25
N TYR A 24 -2.21 -2.77 3.12
CA TYR A 24 -1.55 -2.92 1.83
C TYR A 24 -2.44 -3.71 0.86
N ILE A 25 -2.59 -3.18 -0.35
CA ILE A 25 -3.38 -3.77 -1.42
C ILE A 25 -2.42 -4.30 -2.48
N LEU A 26 -2.55 -5.58 -2.79
CA LEU A 26 -1.75 -6.26 -3.80
C LEU A 26 -1.98 -5.64 -5.18
N GLY A 27 -0.91 -5.50 -5.94
CA GLY A 27 -0.90 -4.92 -7.28
C GLY A 27 0.18 -5.53 -8.17
N PRO A 28 0.17 -5.20 -9.46
CA PRO A 28 1.17 -5.68 -10.41
C PRO A 28 2.60 -5.33 -9.95
N GLY A 29 3.53 -6.27 -10.09
CA GLY A 29 4.92 -6.13 -9.66
C GLY A 29 5.18 -6.61 -8.23
N ASP A 30 4.16 -6.93 -7.44
CA ASP A 30 4.37 -7.57 -6.14
C ASP A 30 4.73 -9.04 -6.34
N LYS A 31 5.71 -9.53 -5.59
CA LYS A 31 5.99 -10.96 -5.45
C LYS A 31 5.31 -11.47 -4.20
N VAL A 32 4.44 -12.47 -4.35
CA VAL A 32 3.68 -13.05 -3.25
C VAL A 32 4.00 -14.52 -3.07
N GLU A 33 3.98 -14.96 -1.83
CA GLU A 33 4.03 -16.38 -1.49
C GLU A 33 2.77 -16.78 -0.73
N ILE A 34 2.18 -17.87 -1.18
CA ILE A 34 1.04 -18.53 -0.57
C ILE A 34 1.51 -19.89 -0.07
N LYS A 35 1.27 -20.17 1.21
CA LYS A 35 1.62 -21.42 1.87
C LYS A 35 0.40 -22.01 2.55
N VAL A 36 0.23 -23.32 2.43
CA VAL A 36 -0.73 -24.09 3.22
C VAL A 36 0.07 -25.04 4.12
N PHE A 37 -0.12 -24.92 5.43
CA PHE A 37 0.66 -25.69 6.40
C PHE A 37 0.51 -27.19 6.15
N GLY A 38 1.64 -27.91 6.10
CA GLY A 38 1.67 -29.35 5.83
C GLY A 38 1.39 -29.76 4.38
N GLN A 39 1.18 -28.81 3.46
CA GLN A 39 0.82 -29.07 2.06
C GLN A 39 1.80 -28.35 1.12
N LYS A 40 2.96 -28.97 0.89
CA LYS A 40 4.01 -28.37 0.03
C LYS A 40 3.54 -28.16 -1.40
N ASP A 41 2.73 -29.08 -1.93
CA ASP A 41 2.21 -29.03 -3.31
C ASP A 41 1.21 -27.89 -3.54
N LEU A 42 0.75 -27.23 -2.46
CA LEU A 42 -0.10 -26.03 -2.51
C LEU A 42 0.69 -24.73 -2.33
N THR A 43 2.01 -24.81 -2.23
CA THR A 43 2.85 -23.61 -2.09
C THR A 43 3.04 -22.97 -3.46
N VAL A 44 2.67 -21.70 -3.57
CA VAL A 44 2.82 -20.91 -4.80
C VAL A 44 3.58 -19.63 -4.47
N GLU A 45 4.72 -19.44 -5.12
CA GLU A 45 5.45 -18.17 -5.13
C GLU A 45 5.41 -17.59 -6.54
N THR A 46 4.90 -16.37 -6.69
CA THR A 46 4.71 -15.79 -8.02
C THR A 46 4.75 -14.26 -8.03
N LEU A 47 5.15 -13.71 -9.17
CA LEU A 47 5.12 -12.28 -9.46
C LEU A 47 3.76 -11.92 -10.05
N LEU A 48 3.08 -10.95 -9.45
CA LEU A 48 1.79 -10.48 -9.94
C LEU A 48 1.96 -9.69 -11.24
N SER A 49 1.34 -10.16 -12.31
CA SER A 49 1.33 -9.47 -13.61
C SER A 49 0.25 -8.38 -13.65
N ASN A 50 0.14 -7.69 -14.79
CA ASN A 50 -0.92 -6.69 -15.02
C ASN A 50 -2.33 -7.29 -15.05
N SER A 51 -2.51 -8.58 -15.38
CA SER A 51 -3.81 -9.23 -15.25
C SER A 51 -4.22 -9.39 -13.79
N GLY A 52 -3.22 -9.49 -12.92
CA GLY A 52 -3.39 -9.66 -11.48
C GLY A 52 -3.99 -11.00 -11.09
N GLN A 53 -3.93 -11.97 -12.00
CA GLN A 53 -4.33 -13.35 -11.78
C GLN A 53 -3.11 -14.20 -11.46
N ILE A 54 -3.33 -15.26 -10.69
CA ILE A 54 -2.36 -16.32 -10.43
C ILE A 54 -3.01 -17.65 -10.74
N ASN A 55 -2.23 -18.62 -11.22
CA ASN A 55 -2.67 -20.01 -11.28
C ASN A 55 -2.43 -20.65 -9.91
N TYR A 56 -3.49 -21.14 -9.28
CA TYR A 56 -3.43 -21.79 -7.98
C TYR A 56 -3.98 -23.22 -8.07
N PRO A 57 -3.32 -24.23 -7.48
CA PRO A 57 -3.76 -25.63 -7.55
C PRO A 57 -5.23 -25.79 -7.15
N PHE A 58 -5.98 -26.57 -7.94
CA PHE A 58 -7.45 -26.81 -7.86
C PHE A 58 -8.37 -25.63 -8.21
N PHE A 59 -7.86 -24.41 -8.24
CA PHE A 59 -8.67 -23.20 -8.46
C PHE A 59 -8.45 -22.62 -9.86
N GLY A 60 -7.38 -23.04 -10.54
CA GLY A 60 -6.98 -22.45 -11.81
C GLY A 60 -6.62 -20.97 -11.63
N GLU A 61 -7.07 -20.13 -12.55
CA GLU A 61 -6.80 -18.70 -12.51
C GLU A 61 -7.68 -17.97 -11.49
N ILE A 62 -7.05 -17.39 -10.47
CA ILE A 62 -7.71 -16.56 -9.47
C ILE A 62 -7.14 -15.14 -9.47
N LYS A 63 -8.03 -14.14 -9.41
CA LYS A 63 -7.64 -12.73 -9.33
C LYS A 63 -7.30 -12.35 -7.89
N VAL A 64 -6.08 -11.85 -7.67
CA VAL A 64 -5.57 -11.46 -6.35
C VAL A 64 -5.19 -9.98 -6.24
N THR A 65 -4.98 -9.27 -7.36
CA THR A 65 -4.77 -7.82 -7.31
C THR A 65 -6.03 -7.10 -6.83
N GLY A 66 -5.82 -5.98 -6.14
CA GLY A 66 -6.91 -5.25 -5.48
C GLY A 66 -7.35 -5.86 -4.15
N LEU A 67 -6.86 -7.06 -3.80
CA LEU A 67 -7.08 -7.68 -2.50
C LEU A 67 -5.92 -7.38 -1.54
N THR A 68 -6.22 -7.45 -0.25
CA THR A 68 -5.22 -7.54 0.82
C THR A 68 -4.77 -9.00 0.97
N VAL A 69 -3.59 -9.23 1.56
CA VAL A 69 -3.12 -10.59 1.88
C VAL A 69 -4.14 -11.39 2.71
N LYS A 70 -4.85 -10.75 3.63
CA LYS A 70 -5.91 -11.38 4.45
C LYS A 70 -7.14 -11.78 3.64
N GLN A 71 -7.48 -11.02 2.62
CA GLN A 71 -8.57 -11.39 1.71
C GLN A 71 -8.17 -12.58 0.84
N VAL A 72 -6.92 -12.65 0.38
CA VAL A 72 -6.40 -13.80 -0.37
C VAL A 72 -6.35 -15.04 0.52
N GLU A 73 -5.84 -14.95 1.75
CA GLU A 73 -5.86 -16.05 2.74
C GLU A 73 -7.28 -16.61 2.90
N LYS A 74 -8.27 -15.72 3.10
CA LYS A 74 -9.67 -16.12 3.28
C LYS A 74 -10.27 -16.75 2.02
N LEU A 75 -9.91 -16.25 0.84
CA LEU A 75 -10.37 -16.79 -0.44
C LEU A 75 -9.88 -18.23 -0.62
N ILE A 76 -8.59 -18.47 -0.37
CA ILE A 76 -7.96 -19.78 -0.53
C ILE A 76 -8.42 -20.76 0.57
N TYR A 77 -8.51 -20.29 1.82
CA TYR A 77 -9.06 -21.08 2.92
C TYR A 77 -10.45 -21.63 2.57
N LYS A 78 -11.33 -20.76 2.06
CA LYS A 78 -12.71 -21.14 1.73
C LYS A 78 -12.79 -22.14 0.60
N GLY A 79 -11.99 -21.99 -0.46
CA GLY A 79 -12.06 -22.93 -1.58
C GLY A 79 -11.36 -24.27 -1.30
N LEU A 80 -10.44 -24.33 -0.34
CA LEU A 80 -9.81 -25.59 0.07
C LEU A 80 -10.63 -26.34 1.12
N LYS A 81 -11.38 -25.63 1.96
CA LYS A 81 -12.12 -26.24 3.07
C LYS A 81 -13.29 -27.08 2.55
N GLY A 82 -13.38 -28.32 3.03
CA GLY A 82 -14.42 -29.28 2.67
C GLY A 82 -13.90 -30.24 1.61
N ASP A 83 -13.99 -29.84 0.34
CA ASP A 83 -13.72 -30.70 -0.82
C ASP A 83 -12.27 -31.19 -0.90
N TYR A 84 -11.32 -30.43 -0.35
CA TYR A 84 -9.88 -30.76 -0.41
C TYR A 84 -9.24 -30.97 0.97
N LEU A 85 -9.59 -30.14 1.95
CA LEU A 85 -8.97 -30.14 3.28
C LEU A 85 -10.02 -29.88 4.38
N VAL A 86 -9.88 -30.54 5.54
CA VAL A 86 -10.83 -30.39 6.66
C VAL A 86 -10.72 -29.00 7.32
N ASN A 87 -9.50 -28.58 7.65
CA ASN A 87 -9.23 -27.27 8.26
C ASN A 87 -7.88 -26.72 7.76
N PRO A 88 -7.84 -26.14 6.55
CA PRO A 88 -6.61 -25.61 5.98
C PRO A 88 -6.07 -24.44 6.81
N ASN A 89 -4.75 -24.39 7.01
CA ASN A 89 -4.09 -23.24 7.60
C ASN A 89 -3.27 -22.52 6.51
N VAL A 90 -3.80 -21.39 6.05
CA VAL A 90 -3.30 -20.65 4.88
C VAL A 90 -2.56 -19.40 5.34
N TYR A 91 -1.34 -19.22 4.85
CA TYR A 91 -0.50 -18.05 5.07
C TYR A 91 -0.20 -17.40 3.73
N VAL A 92 -0.46 -16.09 3.63
CA VAL A 92 -0.10 -15.30 2.44
C VAL A 92 0.74 -14.13 2.88
N HIS A 93 1.88 -13.91 2.22
CA HIS A 93 2.67 -12.71 2.45
C HIS A 93 3.30 -12.19 1.16
N VAL A 94 3.68 -10.92 1.21
CA VAL A 94 4.43 -10.28 0.13
C VAL A 94 5.90 -10.55 0.39
N VAL A 95 6.53 -11.27 -0.52
CA VAL A 95 7.97 -11.54 -0.52
C VAL A 95 8.72 -10.27 -0.94
N GLU A 96 8.22 -9.60 -1.98
CA GLU A 96 8.78 -8.36 -2.49
C GLU A 96 7.65 -7.43 -2.91
N TYR A 97 7.68 -6.19 -2.40
CA TYR A 97 6.73 -5.17 -2.82
C TYR A 97 7.15 -4.55 -4.14
N ARG A 98 6.19 -4.21 -5.00
CA ARG A 98 6.51 -3.41 -6.19
C ARG A 98 7.24 -2.11 -5.83
N PRO A 99 8.19 -1.66 -6.65
CA PRO A 99 9.03 -0.50 -6.33
C PRO A 99 8.22 0.80 -6.33
N PHE A 100 8.78 1.84 -5.71
CA PHE A 100 8.37 3.23 -5.95
C PHE A 100 9.42 3.91 -6.84
N TYR A 101 9.07 5.06 -7.42
CA TYR A 101 9.96 5.79 -8.31
C TYR A 101 10.19 7.22 -7.81
N ILE A 102 11.39 7.75 -8.03
CA ILE A 102 11.73 9.14 -7.73
C ILE A 102 12.58 9.72 -8.86
N HIS A 103 12.24 10.92 -9.31
CA HIS A 103 12.95 11.61 -10.40
C HIS A 103 12.95 13.13 -10.22
N GLY A 104 13.72 13.81 -11.07
CA GLY A 104 13.97 15.25 -10.97
C GLY A 104 15.24 15.53 -10.15
N GLU A 105 15.19 16.57 -9.31
CA GLU A 105 16.34 17.10 -8.58
C GLU A 105 16.74 16.27 -7.33
N VAL A 106 17.13 15.02 -7.57
CA VAL A 106 17.77 14.10 -6.61
C VAL A 106 19.08 13.57 -7.18
N GLN A 107 20.00 13.10 -6.33
CA GLN A 107 21.31 12.65 -6.79
C GLN A 107 21.25 11.40 -7.69
N LYS A 108 20.35 10.47 -7.39
CA LYS A 108 20.19 9.20 -8.12
C LYS A 108 18.71 8.97 -8.45
N PRO A 109 18.18 9.57 -9.53
CA PRO A 109 16.81 9.30 -9.96
C PRO A 109 16.67 7.83 -10.42
N GLY A 110 15.53 7.20 -10.12
CA GLY A 110 15.31 5.79 -10.44
C GLY A 110 14.16 5.13 -9.67
N GLY A 111 14.05 3.81 -9.84
CA GLY A 111 13.16 2.95 -9.07
C GLY A 111 13.87 2.37 -7.84
N TYR A 112 13.17 2.28 -6.72
CA TYR A 112 13.72 1.81 -5.45
C TYR A 112 12.75 0.83 -4.76
N PRO A 113 13.27 -0.11 -3.95
CA PRO A 113 12.42 -1.05 -3.22
C PRO A 113 11.53 -0.30 -2.23
N TYR A 114 10.25 -0.66 -2.20
CA TYR A 114 9.29 -0.09 -1.27
C TYR A 114 9.32 -0.83 0.07
N GLN A 115 9.17 -0.07 1.15
CA GLN A 115 8.97 -0.59 2.50
C GLN A 115 7.73 0.04 3.15
N PRO A 116 6.92 -0.72 3.89
CA PRO A 116 5.76 -0.17 4.59
C PRO A 116 6.13 1.01 5.52
N GLY A 117 5.41 2.12 5.38
CA GLY A 117 5.64 3.32 6.18
C GLY A 117 6.65 4.30 5.58
N LEU A 118 7.15 4.04 4.37
CA LEU A 118 8.05 4.94 3.65
C LEU A 118 7.47 6.35 3.52
N THR A 119 8.32 7.34 3.74
CA THR A 119 8.04 8.77 3.58
C THR A 119 8.83 9.37 2.42
N VAL A 120 8.39 10.53 1.93
CA VAL A 120 9.14 11.29 0.91
C VAL A 120 10.58 11.57 1.35
N ASN A 121 10.80 11.93 2.63
CA ASN A 121 12.14 12.18 3.14
C ASN A 121 13.04 10.94 3.04
N GLN A 122 12.52 9.77 3.43
CA GLN A 122 13.25 8.51 3.31
C GLN A 122 13.50 8.14 1.84
N ALA A 123 12.53 8.37 0.96
CA ALA A 123 12.69 8.17 -0.48
C ALA A 123 13.80 9.06 -1.08
N ILE A 124 13.86 10.32 -0.67
CA ILE A 124 14.95 11.24 -1.06
C ILE A 124 16.30 10.72 -0.54
N ALA A 125 16.36 10.24 0.70
CA ALA A 125 17.57 9.67 1.27
C ALA A 125 18.03 8.42 0.50
N LEU A 126 17.12 7.53 0.12
CA LEU A 126 17.41 6.37 -0.74
C LEU A 126 17.97 6.80 -2.11
N ALA A 127 17.49 7.92 -2.65
CA ALA A 127 17.98 8.53 -3.88
C ALA A 127 19.31 9.30 -3.74
N GLY A 128 19.96 9.24 -2.58
CA GLY A 128 21.24 9.92 -2.32
C GLY A 128 21.10 11.39 -1.92
N GLY A 129 19.90 11.86 -1.60
CA GLY A 129 19.63 13.25 -1.23
C GLY A 129 19.20 14.12 -2.41
N LEU A 130 18.90 15.39 -2.09
CA LEU A 130 18.56 16.42 -3.07
C LEU A 130 19.81 16.94 -3.79
N THR A 131 19.64 17.41 -5.03
CA THR A 131 20.68 18.21 -5.71
C THR A 131 20.69 19.64 -5.16
N GLU A 132 21.73 20.42 -5.48
CA GLU A 132 21.80 21.85 -5.12
C GLU A 132 20.71 22.71 -5.79
N ARG A 133 20.15 22.23 -6.90
CA ARG A 133 19.10 22.92 -7.66
C ARG A 133 17.69 22.58 -7.18
N ALA A 134 17.55 21.62 -6.26
CA ALA A 134 16.25 21.16 -5.80
C ALA A 134 15.45 22.25 -5.09
N SER A 135 14.14 22.29 -5.35
CA SER A 135 13.19 23.04 -4.54
C SER A 135 12.75 22.21 -3.33
N LYS A 136 12.78 22.81 -2.14
CA LYS A 136 12.28 22.18 -0.91
C LYS A 136 10.75 22.15 -0.81
N ASP A 137 10.07 23.00 -1.57
CA ASP A 137 8.61 23.20 -1.50
C ASP A 137 7.87 22.61 -2.72
N LYS A 138 8.57 22.37 -3.83
CA LYS A 138 7.99 21.82 -5.08
C LYS A 138 8.25 20.33 -5.19
N ILE A 139 7.67 19.59 -4.25
CA ILE A 139 7.67 18.13 -4.22
C ILE A 139 6.27 17.65 -4.64
N TYR A 140 6.24 16.82 -5.67
CA TYR A 140 5.01 16.28 -6.20
C TYR A 140 4.98 14.75 -6.11
N LEU A 141 3.81 14.23 -5.76
CA LEU A 141 3.54 12.80 -5.73
C LEU A 141 2.45 12.46 -6.74
N PHE A 142 2.70 11.42 -7.53
CA PHE A 142 1.74 10.81 -8.44
C PHE A 142 1.42 9.41 -7.89
N LYS A 143 0.15 9.18 -7.54
CA LYS A 143 -0.29 7.87 -7.04
C LYS A 143 -0.37 6.88 -8.19
N GLU A 144 0.02 5.63 -7.94
CA GLU A 144 -0.02 4.57 -8.97
C GLU A 144 -1.38 4.47 -9.67
N LYS A 145 -2.47 4.49 -8.88
CA LYS A 145 -3.86 4.39 -9.38
C LYS A 145 -4.34 5.62 -10.13
N ASN A 146 -3.66 6.76 -9.99
CA ASN A 146 -4.04 8.01 -10.65
C ASN A 146 -2.79 8.86 -10.96
N LYS A 147 -2.09 8.47 -12.03
CA LYS A 147 -0.88 9.15 -12.49
C LYS A 147 -1.13 10.56 -13.03
N ASN A 148 -2.39 10.93 -13.30
CA ASN A 148 -2.74 12.24 -13.85
C ASN A 148 -2.96 13.30 -12.76
N LYS A 149 -3.12 12.88 -11.50
CA LYS A 149 -3.32 13.81 -10.39
C LYS A 149 -2.02 14.06 -9.66
N GLN A 150 -1.56 15.30 -9.74
CA GLN A 150 -0.43 15.80 -8.96
C GLN A 150 -0.88 16.13 -7.53
N ILE A 151 -0.15 15.62 -6.54
CA ILE A 151 -0.35 15.95 -5.12
C ILE A 151 0.88 16.70 -4.62
N ASN A 152 0.67 17.88 -4.01
CA ASN A 152 1.75 18.57 -3.29
C ASN A 152 2.07 17.76 -2.03
N ALA A 153 3.31 17.29 -1.93
CA ALA A 153 3.74 16.41 -0.86
C ALA A 153 4.72 17.13 0.07
N SER A 154 4.57 16.93 1.39
CA SER A 154 5.59 17.29 2.36
C SER A 154 6.65 16.18 2.47
N LEU A 155 7.78 16.47 3.12
CA LEU A 155 8.80 15.46 3.45
C LEU A 155 8.26 14.30 4.31
N THR A 156 7.24 14.56 5.11
CA THR A 156 6.59 13.56 5.98
C THR A 156 5.47 12.79 5.28
N TYR A 157 5.12 13.16 4.05
CA TYR A 157 4.05 12.51 3.31
C TYR A 157 4.39 11.04 3.05
N LYS A 158 3.41 10.14 3.23
CA LYS A 158 3.57 8.70 3.03
C LYS A 158 3.56 8.34 1.55
N VAL A 159 4.60 7.63 1.14
CA VAL A 159 4.76 7.04 -0.19
C VAL A 159 4.20 5.62 -0.12
N ASN A 160 3.48 5.20 -1.15
CA ASN A 160 3.02 3.82 -1.29
C ASN A 160 3.82 3.13 -2.40
N ALA A 161 3.77 1.79 -2.42
CA ALA A 161 4.28 1.01 -3.53
C ALA A 161 3.65 1.47 -4.87
N GLY A 162 4.46 1.57 -5.91
CA GLY A 162 4.04 2.04 -7.24
C GLY A 162 3.90 3.56 -7.40
N ASP A 163 4.01 4.35 -6.32
CA ASP A 163 3.97 5.82 -6.43
C ASP A 163 5.21 6.37 -7.16
N THR A 164 5.05 7.55 -7.77
CA THR A 164 6.16 8.31 -8.35
C THR A 164 6.29 9.67 -7.65
N ILE A 165 7.50 9.98 -7.22
CA ILE A 165 7.90 11.27 -6.64
C ILE A 165 8.63 12.09 -7.70
N LEU A 166 8.29 13.38 -7.80
CA LEU A 166 8.95 14.35 -8.64
C LEU A 166 9.44 15.52 -7.78
N ILE A 167 10.74 15.77 -7.82
CA ILE A 167 11.37 16.94 -7.21
C ILE A 167 11.67 17.97 -8.31
N LYS A 168 11.05 19.15 -8.27
CA LYS A 168 11.35 20.21 -9.24
C LYS A 168 12.58 21.03 -8.83
N GLN A 169 13.16 21.70 -9.82
CA GLN A 169 14.16 22.74 -9.62
C GLN A 169 13.58 23.98 -8.93
N ARG A 170 14.44 24.69 -8.18
CA ARG A 170 14.19 26.04 -7.68
C ARG A 170 14.31 27.03 -8.84
N PHE A 171 13.28 27.85 -9.03
CA PHE A 171 13.37 29.01 -9.93
C PHE A 171 13.85 30.20 -9.09
N PHE A 172 14.81 30.95 -9.65
CA PHE A 172 15.36 32.17 -9.08
C PHE A 172 14.47 33.37 -9.38
#